data_AF-A0AAV7JYG2-F1
#
_entry.id   AF-A0AAV7JYG2-F1
#
_cell.length_a   1.000
_cell.length_b   1.000
_cell.length_c   1.000
_cell.angle_alpha   90.00
_cell.angle_beta   90.00
_cell.angle_gamma   90.00
#
_symmetry.space_group_name_H-M   'P 1'
#
loop_
_entity.id
_entity.type
_entity.pdbx_description
1 polymer ?
#
loop_
_entity_poly.entity_id
_entity_poly.type
_entity_poly.pdbx_seq_one_letter_code
_entity_poly.pdbx_strand_id
1 'polypeptide(L)'
;MEIYPSIPIAHSVAPKESYGNMRFILDSIQYDDHKWSICAGLKVVAILTGLQSGYAKYCCFLCLWDSRDRKEHYSRKEWPVRNTHIPSRNNIKNRASIDKSDVLPPPYYIILGLMKQMVKAMNKTLPPYNYLVEKFPNLSRAKEKKASMRNHKSNSSYLTVHLMLQ
;
A
#
# COMPACT_ATOMS: atom_id res chain seq x y z
N MET A 1 24.18 -5.10 13.73
CA MET A 1 23.34 -4.37 12.77
C MET A 1 23.06 -3.02 13.40
N GLU A 2 23.84 -2.02 12.99
CA GLU A 2 23.69 -0.65 13.49
C GLU A 2 22.39 -0.07 12.92
N ILE A 3 21.58 0.53 13.79
CA ILE A 3 20.31 1.15 13.41
C ILE A 3 20.54 2.65 13.39
N TYR A 4 20.65 3.22 12.20
CA TYR A 4 20.75 4.65 12.02
C TYR A 4 19.35 5.30 12.07
N PRO A 5 19.23 6.52 12.61
CA PRO A 5 17.97 7.25 12.62
C PRO A 5 17.55 7.62 11.19
N SER A 6 16.25 7.60 10.91
CA SER A 6 15.73 8.04 9.61
C SER A 6 15.93 9.55 9.42
N ILE A 7 16.51 9.95 8.29
CA ILE A 7 16.72 11.36 7.94
C ILE A 7 15.65 11.79 6.93
N PRO A 8 14.90 12.89 7.17
CA PRO A 8 13.97 13.42 6.19
C PRO A 8 14.72 14.07 5.02
N ILE A 9 14.52 13.55 3.81
CA ILE A 9 15.23 14.03 2.59
C ILE A 9 14.41 15.10 1.85
N ALA A 10 13.07 15.03 1.91
CA ALA A 10 12.19 15.97 1.24
C ALA A 10 10.85 16.09 1.95
N HIS A 11 10.18 17.23 1.76
CA HIS A 11 8.78 17.43 2.15
C HIS A 11 7.99 18.01 0.97
N SER A 12 6.73 17.60 0.85
CA SER A 12 5.82 18.15 -0.16
C SER A 12 4.55 18.65 0.50
N VAL A 13 4.14 19.87 0.12
CA VAL A 13 2.85 20.46 0.50
C VAL A 13 1.72 20.08 -0.47
N ALA A 14 2.02 19.22 -1.46
CA ALA A 14 1.03 18.82 -2.45
C ALA A 14 -0.11 18.03 -1.79
N PRO A 15 -1.38 18.42 -2.02
CA PRO A 15 -2.51 17.87 -1.26
C PRO A 15 -2.91 16.45 -1.67
N LYS A 16 -2.40 15.96 -2.81
CA LYS A 16 -2.87 14.72 -3.43
C LYS A 16 -1.72 13.84 -3.90
N GLU A 17 -1.84 12.56 -3.56
CA GLU A 17 -1.06 11.46 -4.12
C GLU A 17 -1.47 11.24 -5.59
N SER A 18 -0.84 11.98 -6.49
CA SER A 18 -1.01 11.86 -7.95
C SER A 18 0.29 11.37 -8.59
N TYR A 19 0.20 10.79 -9.78
CA TYR A 19 1.38 10.34 -10.52
C TYR A 19 2.37 11.49 -10.77
N GLY A 20 1.87 12.66 -11.21
CA GLY A 20 2.72 13.84 -11.46
C GLY A 20 3.42 14.34 -10.20
N ASN A 21 2.70 14.44 -9.08
CA ASN A 21 3.30 14.91 -7.82
C ASN A 21 4.35 13.92 -7.30
N MET A 22 4.07 12.62 -7.38
CA MET A 22 5.01 11.59 -6.94
C MET A 22 6.26 11.55 -7.83
N ARG A 23 6.10 11.72 -9.15
CA ARG A 23 7.24 11.82 -10.08
C ARG A 23 8.07 13.06 -9.76
N PHE A 24 7.44 14.20 -9.55
CA PHE A 24 8.13 15.45 -9.19
C PHE A 24 8.96 15.31 -7.91
N ILE A 25 8.44 14.62 -6.89
CA ILE A 25 9.20 14.35 -5.65
C ILE A 25 10.42 13.47 -5.95
N LEU A 26 10.27 12.42 -6.75
CA LEU A 26 11.39 11.54 -7.13
C LEU A 26 12.47 12.27 -7.92
N ASP A 27 12.07 13.16 -8.83
CA ASP A 27 13.00 13.97 -9.61
C ASP A 27 13.73 14.99 -8.70
N SER A 28 13.03 15.57 -7.71
CA SER A 28 13.61 16.54 -6.75
C SER A 28 14.67 15.94 -5.84
N ILE A 29 14.60 14.63 -5.57
CA ILE A 29 15.58 13.91 -4.75
C ILE A 29 16.60 13.14 -5.58
N GLN A 30 16.61 13.33 -6.91
CA GLN A 30 17.53 12.64 -7.83
C GLN A 30 17.49 11.11 -7.68
N TYR A 31 16.28 10.54 -7.52
CA TYR A 31 16.12 9.09 -7.35
C TYR A 31 16.79 8.29 -8.47
N ASP A 32 16.79 8.80 -9.71
CA ASP A 32 17.39 8.11 -10.84
C ASP A 32 18.92 7.95 -10.72
N ASP A 33 19.59 8.81 -9.97
CA ASP A 33 21.04 8.74 -9.73
C ASP A 33 21.37 7.83 -8.54
N HIS A 34 20.52 7.84 -7.52
CA HIS A 34 20.79 7.14 -6.26
C HIS A 34 20.15 5.77 -6.13
N LYS A 35 19.07 5.49 -6.88
CA LYS A 35 18.32 4.22 -6.88
C LYS A 35 18.01 3.67 -5.48
N TRP A 36 17.58 4.55 -4.58
CA TRP A 36 17.27 4.16 -3.20
C TRP A 36 16.13 3.16 -3.12
N SER A 37 16.20 2.28 -2.11
CA SER A 37 15.06 1.44 -1.75
C SER A 37 13.89 2.27 -1.24
N ILE A 38 12.68 1.98 -1.74
CA ILE A 38 11.45 2.69 -1.44
C ILE A 38 10.57 1.83 -0.53
N CYS A 39 10.32 2.34 0.68
CA CYS A 39 9.29 1.82 1.57
C CYS A 39 8.12 2.80 1.62
N ALA A 40 6.98 2.43 1.03
CA ALA A 40 5.80 3.29 0.98
C ALA A 40 4.51 2.48 1.09
N GLY A 41 3.41 3.16 1.38
CA GLY A 41 2.08 2.54 1.37
C GLY A 41 1.75 1.94 -0.01
N LEU A 42 0.99 0.84 -0.04
CA LEU A 42 0.65 0.12 -1.27
C LEU A 42 0.03 1.02 -2.35
N LYS A 43 -0.72 2.05 -1.96
CA LYS A 43 -1.31 3.02 -2.89
C LYS A 43 -0.24 3.85 -3.60
N VAL A 44 0.78 4.31 -2.87
CA VAL A 44 1.89 5.10 -3.44
C VAL A 44 2.73 4.21 -4.36
N VAL A 45 3.06 2.99 -3.92
CA VAL A 45 3.75 1.99 -4.75
C VAL A 45 2.98 1.72 -6.05
N ALA A 46 1.65 1.57 -5.98
CA ALA A 46 0.84 1.38 -7.18
C ALA A 46 0.92 2.57 -8.14
N ILE A 47 0.89 3.81 -7.62
CA ILE A 47 1.04 5.01 -8.45
C ILE A 47 2.43 5.05 -9.10
N LEU A 48 3.48 4.79 -8.33
CA LEU A 48 4.87 4.82 -8.80
C LEU A 48 5.19 3.72 -9.82
N THR A 49 4.56 2.55 -9.69
CA THR A 49 4.64 1.46 -10.69
C THR A 49 3.70 1.68 -11.88
N GLY A 50 2.95 2.78 -11.91
CA GLY A 50 2.11 3.17 -13.04
C GLY A 50 0.73 2.48 -13.08
N LEU A 51 0.33 1.77 -12.03
CA LEU A 51 -0.99 1.15 -11.93
C LEU A 51 -2.10 2.20 -11.85
N GLN A 52 -3.22 1.90 -12.51
CA GLN A 52 -4.44 2.67 -12.34
C GLN A 52 -5.07 2.36 -10.97
N SER A 53 -5.42 3.43 -10.25
CA SER A 53 -6.17 3.33 -8.99
C SER A 53 -7.61 2.85 -9.22
N GLY A 54 -8.14 2.06 -8.28
CA GLY A 54 -9.53 1.61 -8.27
C GLY A 54 -9.66 0.10 -8.14
N TYR A 55 -10.87 -0.42 -8.33
CA TYR A 55 -11.15 -1.86 -8.28
C TYR A 55 -10.87 -2.52 -9.65
N ALA A 56 -9.60 -2.53 -10.02
CA ALA A 56 -9.14 -3.04 -11.29
C ALA A 56 -8.87 -4.55 -11.26
N LYS A 57 -9.02 -5.19 -12.43
CA LYS A 57 -8.79 -6.63 -12.62
C LYS A 57 -7.39 -7.06 -12.18
N TYR A 58 -6.36 -6.38 -12.66
CA TYR A 58 -4.95 -6.69 -12.38
C TYR A 58 -4.31 -5.63 -11.48
N CYS A 59 -4.68 -5.61 -10.21
CA CYS A 59 -4.27 -4.57 -9.26
C CYS A 59 -2.90 -4.79 -8.59
N CYS A 60 -2.28 -5.96 -8.75
CA CYS A 60 -0.97 -6.25 -8.18
C CYS A 60 0.16 -5.74 -9.09
N PHE A 61 1.19 -5.11 -8.51
CA PHE A 61 2.37 -4.65 -9.22
C PHE A 61 3.40 -5.76 -9.46
N LEU A 62 3.36 -6.85 -8.68
CA LEU A 62 4.30 -7.97 -8.81
C LEU A 62 3.80 -9.04 -9.80
N CYS A 63 2.50 -9.31 -9.83
CA CYS A 63 1.91 -10.39 -10.62
C CYS A 63 0.60 -9.97 -11.30
N LEU A 64 0.13 -10.81 -12.21
CA LEU A 64 -1.14 -10.68 -12.92
C LEU A 64 -2.29 -11.34 -12.14
N TRP A 65 -2.36 -11.05 -10.85
CA TRP A 65 -3.45 -11.51 -9.99
C TRP A 65 -4.79 -10.95 -10.49
N ASP A 66 -5.75 -11.85 -10.78
CA ASP A 66 -7.07 -11.48 -11.25
C ASP A 66 -8.04 -11.31 -10.07
N SER A 67 -8.26 -10.07 -9.66
CA SER A 67 -9.18 -9.71 -8.57
C SER A 67 -10.65 -10.05 -8.85
N ARG A 68 -10.99 -10.37 -10.11
CA ARG A 68 -12.34 -10.72 -10.57
C ARG A 68 -12.53 -12.22 -10.71
N ASP A 69 -11.46 -13.01 -10.69
CA ASP A 69 -11.58 -14.46 -10.62
C ASP A 69 -12.19 -14.84 -9.27
N ARG A 70 -13.26 -15.64 -9.32
CA ARG A 70 -14.00 -16.13 -8.15
C ARG A 70 -13.79 -17.63 -7.92
N LYS A 71 -13.33 -18.35 -8.95
CA LYS A 71 -13.10 -19.79 -8.88
C LYS A 71 -11.69 -20.06 -8.38
N GLU A 72 -10.71 -19.45 -9.05
CA GLU A 72 -9.29 -19.73 -8.76
C GLU A 72 -8.68 -18.80 -7.71
N HIS A 73 -9.49 -17.87 -7.17
CA HIS A 73 -9.02 -16.81 -6.27
C HIS A 73 -8.25 -17.33 -5.05
N TYR A 74 -8.72 -18.42 -4.45
CA TYR A 74 -8.20 -18.98 -3.20
C TYR A 74 -7.49 -20.34 -3.39
N SER A 75 -7.70 -21.00 -4.53
CA SER A 75 -7.00 -22.24 -4.89
C SER A 75 -5.64 -21.96 -5.51
N ARG A 76 -5.56 -20.93 -6.37
CA ARG A 76 -4.34 -20.58 -7.09
C ARG A 76 -3.41 -19.73 -6.22
N LYS A 77 -2.31 -20.35 -5.80
CA LYS A 77 -1.24 -19.69 -5.03
C LYS A 77 -0.32 -18.86 -5.93
N GLU A 78 -0.03 -19.34 -7.13
CA GLU A 78 0.94 -18.72 -8.04
C GLU A 78 0.26 -18.08 -9.25
N TRP A 79 0.41 -16.76 -9.36
CA TRP A 79 -0.11 -15.96 -10.47
C TRP A 79 1.02 -15.56 -11.41
N PRO A 80 0.78 -15.41 -12.72
CA PRO A 80 1.83 -15.08 -13.67
C PRO A 80 2.56 -13.80 -13.27
N VAL A 81 3.88 -13.80 -13.32
CA VAL A 81 4.69 -12.64 -12.95
C VAL A 81 4.40 -11.48 -13.91
N ARG A 82 4.32 -10.27 -13.37
CA ARG A 82 4.15 -9.06 -14.17
C ARG A 82 5.51 -8.59 -14.66
N ASN A 83 5.97 -9.10 -15.80
CA ASN A 83 7.28 -8.72 -16.35
C ASN A 83 7.28 -7.29 -16.91
N THR A 84 6.21 -6.89 -17.62
CA THR A 84 6.17 -5.63 -18.35
C THR A 84 5.18 -4.62 -17.77
N HIS A 85 5.60 -3.35 -17.67
CA HIS A 85 4.76 -2.22 -17.27
C HIS A 85 4.41 -1.34 -18.48
N ILE A 86 3.76 -1.95 -19.47
CA ILE A 86 3.37 -1.27 -20.71
C ILE A 86 2.02 -0.57 -20.47
N PRO A 87 1.93 0.76 -20.66
CA PRO A 87 0.66 1.49 -20.56
C PRO A 87 -0.45 0.85 -21.41
N SER A 88 -1.69 0.95 -20.91
CA SER A 88 -2.91 0.38 -21.52
C SER A 88 -3.00 -1.14 -21.52
N ARG A 89 -2.02 -1.86 -20.93
CA ARG A 89 -2.11 -3.30 -20.67
C ARG A 89 -2.18 -3.60 -19.19
N ASN A 90 -2.95 -4.63 -18.84
CA ASN A 90 -3.00 -5.21 -17.50
C ASN A 90 -3.09 -4.17 -16.35
N ASN A 91 -3.93 -3.15 -16.51
CA ASN A 91 -4.15 -2.06 -15.55
C ASN A 91 -3.00 -1.05 -15.35
N ILE A 92 -2.05 -0.98 -16.28
CA ILE A 92 -1.03 0.07 -16.27
C ILE A 92 -1.58 1.30 -17.01
N LYS A 93 -1.59 2.45 -16.35
CA LYS A 93 -2.02 3.73 -16.93
C LYS A 93 -0.84 4.62 -17.30
N ASN A 94 0.19 4.66 -16.45
CA ASN A 94 1.36 5.51 -16.65
C ASN A 94 2.62 4.66 -16.79
N ARG A 95 3.70 5.25 -17.30
CA ARG A 95 5.02 4.64 -17.25
C ARG A 95 5.43 4.46 -15.78
N ALA A 96 6.14 3.39 -15.46
CA ALA A 96 6.69 3.21 -14.11
C ALA A 96 7.77 4.29 -13.86
N SER A 97 7.70 4.92 -12.69
CA SER A 97 8.69 5.90 -12.22
C SER A 97 9.82 5.26 -11.44
N ILE A 98 9.65 4.02 -11.00
CA ILE A 98 10.58 3.25 -10.14
C ILE A 98 10.65 1.81 -10.64
N ASP A 99 11.75 1.11 -10.32
CA ASP A 99 11.78 -0.34 -10.49
C ASP A 99 11.02 -1.01 -9.33
N LYS A 100 10.40 -2.17 -9.62
CA LYS A 100 9.77 -2.99 -8.58
C LYS A 100 10.80 -3.66 -7.68
N SER A 101 12.03 -3.89 -8.15
CA SER A 101 13.13 -4.39 -7.33
C SER A 101 13.45 -3.46 -6.17
N ASP A 102 13.21 -2.16 -6.36
CA ASP A 102 13.57 -1.13 -5.39
C ASP A 102 12.48 -0.97 -4.33
N VAL A 103 11.34 -1.65 -4.48
CA VAL A 103 10.23 -1.56 -3.53
C VAL A 103 10.41 -2.55 -2.39
N LEU A 104 10.57 -2.03 -1.18
CA LEU A 104 10.50 -2.82 0.04
C LEU A 104 9.03 -3.09 0.38
N PRO A 105 8.60 -4.38 0.48
CA PRO A 105 7.24 -4.70 0.85
C PRO A 105 6.97 -4.14 2.25
N PRO A 106 5.98 -3.26 2.46
CA PRO A 106 5.79 -2.64 3.76
C PRO A 106 5.12 -3.63 4.71
N PRO A 107 5.84 -4.28 5.65
CA PRO A 107 5.32 -5.42 6.40
C PRO A 107 4.12 -5.00 7.26
N TYR A 108 4.20 -3.79 7.81
CA TYR A 108 3.15 -3.20 8.65
C TYR A 108 1.81 -3.03 7.92
N TYR A 109 1.80 -2.49 6.69
CA TYR A 109 0.54 -2.27 5.96
C TYR A 109 -0.13 -3.58 5.56
N ILE A 110 0.65 -4.63 5.27
CA ILE A 110 0.14 -5.96 4.95
C ILE A 110 -0.51 -6.57 6.20
N ILE A 111 0.20 -6.57 7.34
CA ILE A 111 -0.27 -7.12 8.60
C ILE A 111 -1.58 -6.43 9.03
N LEU A 112 -1.61 -5.10 9.01
CA LEU A 112 -2.83 -4.35 9.35
C LEU A 112 -4.00 -4.68 8.41
N GLY A 113 -3.73 -4.83 7.11
CA GLY A 113 -4.73 -5.20 6.12
C GLY A 113 -5.34 -6.58 6.40
N LEU A 114 -4.50 -7.56 6.71
CA LEU A 114 -4.93 -8.93 7.03
C LEU A 114 -5.72 -8.98 8.34
N MET A 115 -5.21 -8.36 9.40
CA MET A 115 -5.92 -8.29 10.69
C MET A 115 -7.30 -7.66 10.52
N LYS A 116 -7.41 -6.60 9.71
CA LYS A 116 -8.69 -5.97 9.39
C LYS A 116 -9.67 -6.92 8.71
N GLN A 117 -9.21 -7.71 7.74
CA GLN A 117 -10.09 -8.65 7.04
C GLN A 117 -10.47 -9.82 7.94
N MET A 118 -9.55 -10.30 8.78
CA MET A 118 -9.84 -11.32 9.80
C MET A 118 -10.93 -10.84 10.75
N VAL A 119 -10.82 -9.63 11.31
CA VAL A 119 -11.86 -9.06 12.18
C VAL A 119 -13.19 -8.87 11.46
N LYS A 120 -13.16 -8.50 10.18
CA LYS A 120 -14.38 -8.35 9.38
C LYS A 120 -15.07 -9.69 9.09
N ALA A 121 -14.32 -10.76 8.92
CA ALA A 121 -14.84 -12.09 8.60
C ALA A 121 -15.26 -12.88 9.85
N MET A 122 -14.86 -12.45 11.06
CA MET A 122 -15.22 -13.13 12.30
C MET A 122 -16.72 -13.08 12.57
N ASN A 123 -17.25 -14.17 13.13
CA ASN A 123 -18.62 -14.23 13.61
C ASN A 123 -18.75 -13.40 14.89
N LYS A 124 -19.60 -12.37 14.82
CA LYS A 124 -19.81 -11.40 15.91
C LYS A 124 -20.47 -11.99 17.16
N THR A 125 -21.05 -13.19 17.07
CA THR A 125 -21.70 -13.84 18.21
C THR A 125 -20.76 -14.79 18.97
N LEU A 126 -19.56 -15.07 18.43
CA LEU A 126 -18.64 -16.02 19.03
C LEU A 126 -17.72 -15.35 20.08
N PRO A 127 -17.30 -16.09 21.13
CA PRO A 127 -16.43 -15.57 22.19
C PRO A 127 -15.16 -14.84 21.73
N PRO A 128 -14.44 -15.27 20.66
CA PRO A 128 -13.25 -14.57 20.19
C PRO A 128 -13.51 -13.12 19.74
N TYR A 129 -14.69 -12.83 19.19
CA TYR A 129 -15.06 -11.46 18.82
C TYR A 129 -15.29 -10.61 20.07
N ASN A 130 -16.00 -11.14 21.06
CA ASN A 130 -16.25 -10.44 22.33
C ASN A 130 -14.95 -10.13 23.06
N TYR A 131 -14.02 -11.07 23.10
CA TYR A 131 -12.69 -10.85 23.67
C TYR A 131 -11.97 -9.65 23.02
N LEU A 132 -12.04 -9.52 21.69
CA LEU A 132 -11.42 -8.40 20.98
C LEU A 132 -12.12 -7.07 21.26
N VAL A 133 -13.45 -7.06 21.37
CA VAL A 133 -14.22 -5.87 21.73
C VAL A 133 -13.87 -5.41 23.15
N GLU A 134 -13.75 -6.35 24.09
CA GLU A 134 -13.36 -6.08 25.49
C GLU A 134 -11.91 -5.58 25.59
N LYS A 135 -10.98 -6.21 24.86
CA LYS A 135 -9.57 -5.82 24.89
C LYS A 135 -9.31 -4.47 24.23
N PHE A 136 -10.14 -4.12 23.24
CA PHE A 136 -10.02 -2.87 22.49
C PHE A 136 -11.34 -2.08 22.50
N PRO A 137 -11.78 -1.55 23.66
CA PRO A 137 -13.09 -0.93 23.82
C PRO A 137 -13.27 0.33 22.96
N ASN A 138 -12.16 0.99 22.60
CA ASN A 138 -12.13 2.17 21.73
C ASN A 138 -12.14 1.84 20.22
N LEU A 139 -12.04 0.57 19.83
CA LEU A 139 -12.32 0.10 18.46
C LEU A 139 -13.85 -0.04 18.29
N SER A 140 -14.58 1.05 18.48
CA SER A 140 -16.03 1.02 18.63
C SER A 140 -16.80 0.61 17.38
N ARG A 141 -18.04 0.15 17.60
CA ARG A 141 -19.12 -0.14 16.63
C ARG A 141 -19.24 0.87 15.46
N ALA A 142 -18.77 2.11 15.60
CA ALA A 142 -18.72 3.11 14.53
C ALA A 142 -17.77 2.74 13.37
N LYS A 143 -16.70 1.98 13.65
CA LYS A 143 -15.78 1.44 12.64
C LYS A 143 -16.32 0.19 11.94
N GLU A 144 -17.46 -0.37 12.39
CA GLU A 144 -18.10 -1.54 11.77
C GLU A 144 -18.84 -1.19 10.47
N LYS A 145 -19.43 0.01 10.37
CA LYS A 145 -20.15 0.46 9.16
C LYS A 145 -19.20 1.04 8.09
N LYS A 146 -18.00 1.49 8.48
CA LYS A 146 -16.97 2.09 7.60
C LYS A 146 -15.69 1.25 7.43
N ALA A 147 -15.58 0.10 8.11
CA ALA A 147 -14.41 -0.79 8.11
C ALA A 147 -13.09 0.01 8.13
N SER A 148 -12.81 0.76 9.21
CA SER A 148 -11.66 1.67 9.24
C SER A 148 -10.93 1.64 10.57
N MET A 149 -9.97 0.74 10.73
CA MET A 149 -8.88 0.92 11.70
C MET A 149 -7.98 2.05 11.19
N ARG A 150 -8.32 3.29 11.56
CA ARG A 150 -7.43 4.44 11.43
C ARG A 150 -6.85 4.74 12.80
N ASN A 151 -5.53 4.95 12.86
CA ASN A 151 -4.91 5.75 13.92
C ASN A 151 -5.47 7.17 13.84
N HIS A 152 -5.42 7.89 14.96
CA HIS A 152 -5.71 9.31 15.02
C HIS A 152 -5.09 9.98 13.80
N LYS A 153 -5.91 10.53 12.90
CA LYS A 153 -5.38 11.50 11.95
C LYS A 153 -4.93 12.65 12.84
N SER A 154 -3.62 12.85 13.00
CA SER A 154 -3.20 14.21 13.24
C SER A 154 -3.72 15.02 12.04
N ASN A 155 -4.16 16.25 12.32
CA ASN A 155 -4.32 17.37 11.40
C ASN A 155 -3.60 17.36 10.05
N SER A 156 -2.44 16.71 10.03
CA SER A 156 -1.38 16.79 9.04
C SER A 156 -1.70 16.11 7.71
N SER A 157 -2.21 16.81 6.70
CA SER A 157 -1.92 16.50 5.29
C SER A 157 -0.42 16.59 4.98
N TYR A 158 0.39 15.70 5.57
CA TYR A 158 1.81 15.56 5.26
C TYR A 158 2.05 14.24 4.53
N LEU A 159 2.50 14.34 3.29
CA LEU A 159 3.04 13.21 2.55
C LEU A 159 4.46 12.94 3.09
N THR A 160 4.56 12.17 4.18
CA THR A 160 5.88 11.73 4.66
C THR A 160 6.28 10.49 3.86
N VAL A 161 7.04 10.68 2.78
CA VAL A 161 7.77 9.60 2.12
C VAL A 161 8.99 9.34 2.99
N HIS A 162 8.93 8.34 3.87
CA HIS A 162 10.12 7.86 4.57
C HIS A 162 10.96 7.07 3.58
N LEU A 163 11.86 7.77 2.89
CA LEU A 163 13.02 7.13 2.28
C LEU A 163 13.92 6.74 3.46
N MET A 164 13.88 5.47 3.84
CA MET A 164 14.84 4.96 4.81
C MET A 164 16.16 4.79 4.07
N LEU A 165 17.11 5.67 4.36
CA LEU A 165 18.52 5.40 4.14
C LEU A 165 18.89 4.28 5.11
N GLN A 166 19.20 3.10 4.58
CA GLN A 166 19.89 2.04 5.31
C GLN A 166 21.30 1.93 4.76
#